data_AF-A0A523ACC3-F1
#
_entry.id   AF-A0A523ACC3-F1
#
_cell.length_a   1.000
_cell.length_b   1.000
_cell.length_c   1.000
_cell.angle_alpha   90.00
_cell.angle_beta   90.00
_cell.angle_gamma   90.00
#
_symmetry.space_group_name_H-M   'P 1'
#
loop_
_entity.id
_entity.type
_entity.pdbx_description
1 polymer ?
#
loop_
_entity_poly.entity_id
_entity_poly.type
_entity_poly.pdbx_seq_one_letter_code
_entity_poly.pdbx_strand_id
1 'polypeptide(L)'
;MIWSYRAIKNPAARKKWLMLITALLIIFFSYGAYRVLTGENWIRIALLLVLFSLFIFLYAIITLGKPRYYSIDDDFIIYKPFKTRLVDLEDYSVDENRMIIKLKKKGIFGVRTLYFEKVEDLKEAEKILRKKLKKT
;
A
#
# COMPACT_ATOMS: atom_id res chain seq x y z
N MET A 1 -18.70 -6.74 -5.14
CA MET A 1 -17.55 -7.66 -5.32
C MET A 1 -16.53 -7.39 -4.24
N ILE A 2 -16.06 -8.42 -3.55
CA ILE A 2 -15.00 -8.32 -2.52
C ILE A 2 -13.80 -9.08 -3.05
N TRP A 3 -12.61 -8.50 -2.98
CA TRP A 3 -11.37 -9.20 -3.27
C TRP A 3 -10.32 -8.86 -2.23
N SER A 4 -9.29 -9.69 -2.20
CA SER A 4 -8.16 -9.49 -1.29
C SER A 4 -6.85 -9.46 -2.06
N TYR A 5 -5.89 -8.72 -1.51
CA TYR A 5 -4.54 -8.74 -2.02
C TYR A 5 -3.55 -8.79 -0.85
N ARG A 6 -2.42 -9.45 -1.07
CA ARG A 6 -1.25 -9.31 -0.22
C ARG A 6 -0.23 -8.40 -0.88
N ALA A 7 0.36 -7.49 -0.09
CA ALA A 7 1.34 -6.57 -0.62
C ALA A 7 2.56 -7.29 -1.21
N ILE A 8 2.93 -8.46 -0.67
CA ILE A 8 4.04 -9.26 -1.19
C ILE A 8 3.82 -9.77 -2.62
N LYS A 9 2.57 -10.01 -3.02
CA LYS A 9 2.21 -10.58 -4.33
C LYS A 9 1.84 -9.53 -5.38
N ASN A 10 1.67 -8.27 -4.99
CA ASN A 10 1.44 -7.18 -5.92
C ASN A 10 2.72 -6.34 -6.08
N PRO A 11 3.29 -6.20 -7.29
CA PRO A 11 4.59 -5.53 -7.47
C PRO A 11 4.56 -4.05 -7.09
N ALA A 12 3.47 -3.34 -7.39
CA ALA A 12 3.32 -1.93 -7.05
C ALA A 12 3.19 -1.72 -5.54
N ALA A 13 2.37 -2.53 -4.87
CA ALA A 13 2.21 -2.47 -3.41
C ALA A 13 3.51 -2.85 -2.69
N ARG A 14 4.18 -3.91 -3.14
CA ARG A 14 5.48 -4.36 -2.61
C ARG A 14 6.49 -3.22 -2.67
N LYS A 15 6.66 -2.57 -3.83
CA LYS A 15 7.60 -1.46 -4.00
C LYS A 15 7.31 -0.30 -3.03
N LYS A 16 6.04 0.05 -2.86
CA LYS A 16 5.62 1.10 -1.91
C LYS A 16 6.00 0.77 -0.47
N TRP A 17 5.73 -0.46 -0.03
CA TRP A 17 6.05 -0.89 1.34
C TRP A 17 7.56 -1.04 1.56
N LEU A 18 8.29 -1.59 0.59
CA LEU A 18 9.75 -1.66 0.67
C LEU A 18 10.37 -0.26 0.77
N MET A 19 9.90 0.71 -0.01
CA MET A 19 10.37 2.09 0.08
C MET A 19 10.14 2.69 1.47
N LEU A 20 8.98 2.44 2.09
CA LEU A 20 8.70 2.88 3.47
C LEU A 20 9.67 2.24 4.47
N ILE A 21 9.88 0.93 4.37
CA ILE A 21 10.80 0.19 5.25
C ILE A 21 12.24 0.71 5.09
N THR A 22 12.70 0.91 3.86
CA THR A 22 14.02 1.47 3.57
C THR A 22 14.16 2.88 4.14
N ALA A 23 13.14 3.74 4.01
CA ALA A 23 13.17 5.09 4.58
C ALA A 23 13.27 5.06 6.11
N LEU A 24 12.53 4.17 6.78
CA LEU A 24 12.62 4.00 8.24
C LEU A 24 14.01 3.55 8.67
N LEU A 25 14.62 2.60 7.95
CA LEU A 25 15.99 2.15 8.21
C LEU A 25 16.97 3.32 8.05
N ILE A 26 16.90 4.07 6.94
CA ILE A 26 17.81 5.21 6.70
C ILE A 26 17.72 6.22 7.83
N ILE A 27 16.51 6.67 8.20
CA ILE A 27 16.32 7.64 9.29
C ILE A 27 16.94 7.13 10.60
N PHE A 28 16.70 5.87 10.91
CA PHE A 28 17.14 5.28 12.16
C PHE A 28 18.66 5.04 12.22
N PHE A 29 19.27 4.56 11.13
CA PHE A 29 20.72 4.43 11.02
C PHE A 29 21.42 5.80 11.01
N SER A 30 20.85 6.81 10.34
CA SER A 30 21.36 8.18 10.39
C SER A 30 21.32 8.75 11.81
N TYR A 31 20.24 8.51 12.55
CA TYR A 31 20.16 8.89 13.96
C TYR A 31 21.21 8.17 14.82
N GLY A 32 21.40 6.86 14.62
CA GLY A 32 22.45 6.09 15.29
C GLY A 32 23.85 6.66 15.03
N ALA A 33 24.17 6.97 13.78
CA ALA A 33 25.44 7.60 13.40
C ALA A 33 25.65 8.96 14.09
N TYR A 34 24.61 9.80 14.12
CA TYR A 34 24.65 11.09 14.84
C TYR A 34 24.95 10.92 16.33
N ARG A 35 24.35 9.91 16.98
CA ARG A 35 24.61 9.62 18.40
C ARG A 35 26.04 9.15 18.66
N VAL A 36 26.62 8.33 17.78
CA VAL A 36 28.03 7.94 17.88
C VAL A 36 28.94 9.17 17.76
N LEU A 37 28.67 10.05 16.79
CA LEU A 37 29.46 11.27 16.56
C LEU A 37 29.40 12.27 17.74
N THR A 38 28.32 12.26 18.52
CA THR A 38 28.16 13.11 19.70
C THR A 38 28.79 12.51 20.97
N GLY A 39 29.55 11.41 20.84
CA GLY A 39 30.36 10.83 21.90
C GLY A 39 29.65 9.76 22.74
N GLU A 40 28.49 9.28 22.32
CA GLU A 40 27.84 8.16 23.02
C GLU A 40 28.55 6.83 22.81
N ASN A 41 28.33 5.90 23.75
CA ASN A 41 28.90 4.56 23.68
C ASN A 41 28.40 3.78 22.45
N TRP A 42 29.33 3.48 21.54
CA TRP A 42 29.06 2.80 20.28
C TRP A 42 28.44 1.40 20.45
N ILE A 43 28.79 0.65 21.51
CA ILE A 43 28.24 -0.68 21.78
C ILE A 43 26.75 -0.57 22.09
N ARG A 44 26.37 0.40 22.93
CA ARG A 44 24.97 0.64 23.28
C ARG A 44 24.15 1.00 22.05
N ILE A 45 24.70 1.87 21.19
CA ILE A 45 24.04 2.27 19.94
C ILE A 45 23.90 1.07 19.00
N ALA A 46 24.96 0.27 18.81
CA ALA A 46 24.92 -0.92 17.99
C ALA A 46 23.83 -1.92 18.45
N LEU A 47 23.72 -2.16 19.77
CA LEU A 47 22.68 -3.02 20.34
C LEU A 47 21.27 -2.48 20.05
N LEU A 48 21.05 -1.17 20.21
CA LEU A 48 19.77 -0.54 19.88
C LEU A 48 19.48 -0.63 18.37
N LEU A 49 20.51 -0.46 17.53
CA LEU A 49 20.38 -0.56 16.08
C LEU A 49 19.91 -1.95 15.64
N VAL A 50 20.52 -3.00 16.20
CA VAL A 50 20.15 -4.40 15.93
C VAL A 50 18.72 -4.68 16.40
N LEU A 51 18.40 -4.33 17.66
CA LEU A 51 17.09 -4.61 18.24
C LEU A 51 15.97 -3.94 17.42
N PHE A 52 16.13 -2.67 17.07
CA PHE A 52 15.11 -1.97 16.30
C PHE A 52 15.03 -2.44 14.86
N SER A 53 16.17 -2.82 14.24
CA SER A 53 16.16 -3.44 12.91
C SER A 53 15.33 -4.72 12.92
N LEU A 54 15.47 -5.56 13.95
CA LEU A 54 14.63 -6.75 14.12
C LEU A 54 13.14 -6.40 14.19
N PHE A 55 12.76 -5.36 14.93
CA PHE A 55 11.37 -4.88 14.97
C PHE A 55 10.88 -4.40 13.60
N ILE A 56 11.70 -3.65 12.85
CA ILE A 56 11.36 -3.21 11.49
C ILE A 56 11.15 -4.41 10.57
N PHE A 57 12.04 -5.41 10.63
CA PHE A 57 11.91 -6.62 9.82
C PHE A 57 10.67 -7.43 10.19
N LEU A 58 10.38 -7.59 11.48
CA LEU A 58 9.15 -8.24 11.94
C LEU A 58 7.90 -7.51 11.43
N TYR A 59 7.89 -6.17 11.58
CA TYR A 59 6.81 -5.33 11.05
C TYR A 59 6.66 -5.48 9.54
N ALA A 60 7.77 -5.53 8.79
CA ALA A 60 7.78 -5.73 7.35
C ALA A 60 7.15 -7.08 6.96
N ILE A 61 7.55 -8.17 7.61
CA ILE A 61 7.02 -9.52 7.35
C ILE A 61 5.51 -9.53 7.57
N ILE A 62 5.05 -9.06 8.73
CA ILE A 62 3.63 -9.01 9.09
C ILE A 62 2.86 -8.18 8.06
N THR A 63 3.38 -6.98 7.74
CA THR A 63 2.67 -6.02 6.89
C THR A 63 2.63 -6.47 5.42
N LEU A 64 3.69 -7.08 4.91
CA LEU A 64 3.73 -7.59 3.54
C LEU A 64 2.86 -8.84 3.36
N GLY A 65 2.82 -9.70 4.37
CA GLY A 65 2.03 -10.94 4.38
C GLY A 65 0.55 -10.75 4.67
N LYS A 66 0.17 -9.70 5.41
CA LYS A 66 -1.23 -9.46 5.82
C LYS A 66 -2.16 -9.28 4.61
N PRO A 67 -3.25 -10.07 4.50
CA PRO A 67 -4.27 -9.86 3.48
C PRO A 67 -5.01 -8.55 3.73
N ARG A 68 -5.28 -7.84 2.64
CA ARG A 68 -6.00 -6.57 2.64
C ARG A 68 -7.21 -6.71 1.74
N TYR A 69 -8.36 -6.25 2.21
CA TYR A 69 -9.64 -6.43 1.53
C TYR A 69 -10.12 -5.12 0.92
N TYR A 70 -10.55 -5.20 -0.33
CA TYR A 70 -11.31 -4.17 -1.02
C TYR A 70 -12.73 -4.67 -1.26
N SER A 71 -13.70 -3.76 -1.27
CA SER A 71 -15.04 -4.04 -1.78
C SER A 71 -15.52 -2.94 -2.71
N ILE A 72 -16.28 -3.35 -3.72
CA ILE A 72 -17.10 -2.47 -4.55
C ILE A 72 -18.55 -2.86 -4.30
N ASP A 73 -19.30 -1.91 -3.74
CA ASP A 73 -20.75 -1.98 -3.52
C ASP A 73 -21.46 -1.09 -4.56
N ASP A 74 -22.77 -0.88 -4.44
CA ASP A 74 -23.58 -0.17 -5.44
C ASP A 74 -23.11 1.26 -5.70
N ASP A 75 -22.77 2.00 -4.64
CA ASP A 75 -22.37 3.41 -4.74
C ASP A 75 -20.93 3.68 -4.31
N PHE A 76 -20.22 2.69 -3.75
CA PHE A 76 -18.93 2.93 -3.09
C PHE A 76 -17.85 1.92 -3.46
N ILE A 77 -16.62 2.42 -3.49
CA ILE A 77 -15.38 1.65 -3.44
C ILE A 77 -14.79 1.81 -2.04
N ILE A 78 -14.56 0.70 -1.35
CA ILE A 78 -14.20 0.68 0.07
C ILE A 78 -12.84 -0.01 0.26
N TYR A 79 -11.97 0.67 1.00
CA TYR A 79 -10.73 0.15 1.56
C TYR A 79 -10.54 0.75 2.93
N LYS A 80 -10.95 0.04 3.99
CA LYS A 80 -10.99 0.61 5.34
C LYS A 80 -9.64 1.25 5.74
N PRO A 81 -9.64 2.49 6.26
CA PRO A 81 -10.81 3.33 6.59
C PRO A 81 -11.35 4.18 5.43
N PHE A 82 -10.71 4.19 4.27
CA PHE A 82 -11.07 5.00 3.11
C PHE A 82 -12.30 4.46 2.37
N LYS A 83 -13.13 5.39 1.89
CA LYS A 83 -14.25 5.12 1.00
C LYS A 83 -14.27 6.18 -0.11
N THR A 84 -14.67 5.79 -1.31
CA THR A 84 -14.84 6.67 -2.46
C THR A 84 -16.23 6.41 -3.05
N ARG A 85 -17.03 7.46 -3.29
CA ARG A 85 -18.29 7.32 -4.03
C ARG A 85 -17.99 7.13 -5.51
N LEU A 86 -18.73 6.25 -6.15
CA LEU A 86 -18.58 5.98 -7.58
C LEU A 86 -18.96 7.19 -8.44
N VAL A 87 -19.91 8.01 -7.97
CA VAL A 87 -20.30 9.29 -8.61
C VAL A 87 -19.14 10.30 -8.65
N ASP A 88 -18.18 10.20 -7.72
CA ASP A 88 -17.03 11.11 -7.68
C ASP A 88 -15.89 10.66 -8.61
N LEU A 89 -16.03 9.50 -9.27
CA LEU A 89 -15.07 9.01 -10.26
C LEU A 89 -15.33 9.66 -11.60
N GLU A 90 -14.30 10.27 -12.16
CA GLU A 90 -14.33 10.83 -13.51
C GLU A 90 -13.94 9.75 -14.54
N ASP A 91 -12.92 8.97 -14.21
CA ASP A 91 -12.30 8.01 -15.13
C ASP A 91 -11.39 7.04 -14.33
N TYR A 92 -10.88 5.99 -14.98
CA TYR A 92 -9.91 5.07 -14.40
C TYR A 92 -8.89 4.60 -15.44
N SER A 93 -7.70 4.21 -14.99
CA SER A 93 -6.68 3.61 -15.84
C SER A 93 -6.28 2.25 -15.29
N VAL A 94 -6.21 1.25 -16.16
CA VAL A 94 -5.78 -0.11 -15.82
C VAL A 94 -4.30 -0.28 -16.18
N ASP A 95 -3.54 -0.89 -15.28
CA ASP A 95 -2.15 -1.30 -15.51
C ASP A 95 -2.03 -2.76 -15.11
N GLU A 96 -2.21 -3.66 -16.09
CA GLU A 96 -2.19 -5.11 -15.90
C GLU A 96 -0.82 -5.59 -15.42
N ASN A 97 0.27 -5.02 -15.97
CA ASN A 97 1.64 -5.36 -15.59
C ASN A 97 1.91 -5.12 -14.10
N ARG A 98 1.33 -4.04 -13.55
CA ARG A 98 1.45 -3.72 -12.12
C ARG A 98 0.32 -4.26 -11.27
N MET A 99 -0.67 -4.93 -11.87
CA MET A 99 -1.86 -5.47 -11.21
C MET A 99 -2.62 -4.39 -10.43
N ILE A 100 -2.84 -3.23 -11.04
CA ILE A 100 -3.53 -2.09 -10.41
C ILE A 100 -4.58 -1.47 -11.32
N ILE A 101 -5.60 -0.90 -10.68
CA ILE A 101 -6.51 0.06 -11.30
C ILE A 101 -6.36 1.39 -10.56
N LYS A 102 -5.97 2.45 -11.27
CA LYS A 102 -5.91 3.81 -10.71
C LYS A 102 -7.22 4.52 -11.00
N LEU A 103 -7.78 5.11 -9.95
CA LEU A 103 -9.04 5.81 -9.97
C LEU A 103 -8.77 7.31 -10.09
N LYS A 104 -9.30 7.95 -11.13
CA LYS A 104 -9.35 9.42 -11.24
C LYS A 104 -10.65 9.89 -10.63
N LYS A 105 -10.53 10.67 -9.56
CA LYS A 105 -11.66 11.12 -8.76
C LYS A 105 -11.52 12.58 -8.39
N LYS A 106 -12.64 13.26 -8.15
CA LYS A 106 -12.63 14.58 -7.53
C LYS A 106 -12.23 14.46 -6.04
N GLY A 107 -11.34 15.35 -5.59
CA GLY A 107 -10.95 15.47 -4.18
C GLY A 107 -9.79 14.57 -3.69
N ILE A 108 -9.20 14.97 -2.56
CA ILE A 108 -7.92 14.43 -2.07
C ILE A 108 -8.09 13.13 -1.28
N PHE A 109 -9.19 12.99 -0.52
CA PHE A 109 -9.44 11.87 0.40
C PHE A 109 -10.22 10.74 -0.25
N GLY A 110 -9.78 9.49 -0.05
CA GLY A 110 -10.47 8.30 -0.55
C GLY A 110 -9.54 7.31 -1.26
N VAL A 111 -10.11 6.20 -1.70
CA VAL A 111 -9.42 5.16 -2.47
C VAL A 111 -9.03 5.71 -3.85
N ARG A 112 -7.72 5.74 -4.14
CA ARG A 112 -7.16 6.19 -5.44
C ARG A 112 -6.60 5.06 -6.28
N THR A 113 -6.26 3.94 -5.66
CA THR A 113 -5.60 2.82 -6.35
C THR A 113 -6.08 1.53 -5.74
N LEU A 114 -6.58 0.67 -6.61
CA LEU A 114 -6.97 -0.69 -6.32
C LEU A 114 -5.82 -1.61 -6.68
N TYR A 115 -5.51 -2.54 -5.78
CA TYR A 115 -4.45 -3.52 -5.98
C TYR A 115 -5.06 -4.91 -6.07
N PHE A 116 -4.49 -5.73 -6.94
CA PHE A 116 -4.97 -7.07 -7.23
C PHE A 116 -3.83 -8.09 -7.07
N GLU A 117 -4.20 -9.29 -6.63
CA GLU A 117 -3.31 -10.46 -6.60
C GLU A 117 -3.54 -11.38 -7.81
N LYS A 118 -4.76 -11.42 -8.34
CA LYS A 118 -5.20 -12.27 -9.45
C LYS A 118 -5.66 -11.44 -10.64
N VAL A 119 -5.42 -11.94 -11.85
CA VAL A 119 -5.79 -11.23 -13.09
C VAL A 119 -7.30 -11.28 -13.29
N GLU A 120 -7.93 -12.37 -12.86
CA GLU A 120 -9.38 -12.57 -12.89
C GLU A 120 -10.09 -11.48 -12.08
N ASP A 121 -9.64 -11.24 -10.83
CA ASP A 121 -10.18 -10.20 -9.97
C ASP A 121 -10.00 -8.80 -10.60
N LEU A 122 -8.87 -8.54 -11.26
CA LEU A 122 -8.62 -7.28 -11.94
C LEU A 122 -9.61 -7.05 -13.08
N LYS A 123 -9.80 -8.06 -13.94
CA LYS A 123 -10.73 -8.00 -15.08
C LYS A 123 -12.18 -7.89 -14.63
N GLU A 124 -12.54 -8.57 -13.55
CA GLU A 124 -13.89 -8.49 -12.99
C GLU A 124 -14.17 -7.08 -12.42
N ALA A 125 -13.23 -6.53 -11.64
CA ALA A 125 -13.34 -5.17 -11.13
C ALA A 125 -13.42 -4.13 -12.25
N GLU A 126 -12.60 -4.28 -13.30
CA GLU A 126 -12.66 -3.42 -14.49
C GLU A 126 -14.04 -3.49 -15.16
N LYS A 127 -14.60 -4.69 -15.37
CA LYS A 127 -15.92 -4.87 -15.97
C LYS A 127 -17.01 -4.17 -15.16
N ILE A 128 -16.95 -4.25 -13.83
CA ILE A 128 -17.87 -3.55 -12.93
C ILE A 128 -17.71 -2.04 -13.07
N LEU A 129 -16.49 -1.51 -12.99
CA LEU A 129 -16.22 -0.07 -13.13
C LEU A 129 -16.71 0.45 -14.48
N ARG A 130 -16.43 -0.26 -15.57
CA ARG A 130 -16.89 0.09 -16.92
C ARG A 130 -18.41 0.16 -17.02
N LYS A 131 -19.12 -0.80 -16.40
CA LYS A 131 -20.59 -0.85 -16.42
C LYS A 131 -21.20 0.32 -15.64
N LYS A 132 -20.58 0.73 -14.54
CA LYS A 132 -21.08 1.83 -13.70
C LYS A 132 -20.78 3.21 -14.29
N LEU A 133 -19.59 3.40 -14.83
CA LEU A 133 -19.20 4.68 -15.46
C LEU A 133 -19.88 4.92 -16.80
N LYS A 134 -20.26 3.88 -17.57
CA LYS A 134 -21.09 4.05 -18.77
C LYS A 134 -22.55 4.44 -18.48
N LYS A 135 -23.02 4.23 -17.25
CA LYS A 135 -24.38 4.53 -16.81
C LYS A 135 -24.52 5.94 -16.20
N THR A 136 -23.40 6.61 -16.00
CA THR A 136 -23.33 7.99 -15.47
C THR A 136 -23.04 8.93 -16.62
#